data_AF-M2TJL0-F1
#
_entry.id   AF-M2TJL0-F1
#
_cell.length_a   1.000
_cell.length_b   1.000
_cell.length_c   1.000
_cell.angle_alpha   90.00
_cell.angle_beta   90.00
_cell.angle_gamma   90.00
#
_symmetry.space_group_name_H-M   'P 1'
#
loop_
_entity.id
_entity.type
_entity.pdbx_description
1 polymer ?
#
loop_
_entity_poly.entity_id
_entity_poly.type
_entity_poly.pdbx_seq_one_letter_code
_entity_poly.pdbx_strand_id
1 'polypeptide(L)'
;MLLLDLPTELLFAVLEYVNVWEWKQVRQTCRSLSELATPLLFEEINFELCEHGCESLYNISQDSVLHRFVKTIALRRIRGYRKFADFDAWVEGIHQPGTPDHIPWKACHTTYYEDEELRSQLMPYEEWARLSKEEKNALYEAYNADRKLQNKDIRSIANAEAGNVSVTQFSKALQTLPNLSALEART
;
A
#
# COMPACT_ATOMS: atom_id res chain seq x y z
N MET A 1 -15.51 -2.45 -35.51
CA MET A 1 -16.28 -2.41 -34.26
C MET A 1 -15.39 -1.83 -33.20
N LEU A 2 -15.84 -0.77 -32.54
CA LEU A 2 -15.11 -0.19 -31.42
C LEU A 2 -15.45 -1.03 -30.18
N LEU A 3 -14.47 -1.23 -29.30
CA LEU A 3 -14.64 -2.04 -28.09
C LEU A 3 -15.81 -1.55 -27.22
N LEU A 4 -16.09 -0.24 -27.26
CA LEU A 4 -17.17 0.44 -26.55
C LEU A 4 -18.58 0.15 -27.11
N ASP A 5 -18.69 -0.52 -28.26
CA ASP A 5 -19.97 -0.91 -28.85
C ASP A 5 -20.53 -2.20 -28.21
N LEU A 6 -19.75 -2.86 -27.34
CA LEU A 6 -20.19 -4.03 -26.58
C LEU A 6 -21.16 -3.64 -25.46
N PRO A 7 -22.14 -4.50 -25.14
CA PRO A 7 -22.94 -4.39 -23.92
C PRO A 7 -22.07 -4.19 -22.68
N THR A 8 -22.53 -3.32 -21.78
CA THR A 8 -21.84 -2.97 -20.55
C THR A 8 -21.47 -4.19 -19.70
N GLU A 9 -22.34 -5.20 -19.68
CA GLU A 9 -22.15 -6.45 -18.94
C GLU A 9 -20.95 -7.25 -19.48
N LEU A 10 -20.77 -7.29 -20.80
CA LEU A 10 -19.62 -7.96 -21.42
C LEU A 10 -18.33 -7.19 -21.17
N LEU A 11 -18.38 -5.86 -21.17
CA LEU A 11 -17.24 -5.02 -20.81
C LEU A 11 -16.85 -5.20 -19.35
N PHE A 12 -17.81 -5.27 -18.44
CA PHE A 12 -17.57 -5.60 -17.03
C PHE A 12 -16.92 -6.97 -16.87
N ALA A 13 -17.47 -7.99 -17.52
CA ALA A 13 -16.92 -9.34 -17.46
C ALA A 13 -15.47 -9.41 -17.95
N VAL A 14 -15.11 -8.64 -18.99
CA VAL A 14 -13.71 -8.55 -19.45
C VAL A 14 -12.84 -7.87 -18.40
N LEU A 15 -13.32 -6.78 -17.80
CA LEU A 15 -12.57 -6.05 -16.78
C LEU A 15 -12.38 -6.86 -15.50
N GLU A 16 -13.26 -7.78 -15.14
CA GLU A 16 -13.06 -8.65 -13.97
C GLU A 16 -11.81 -9.55 -14.06
N TYR A 17 -11.34 -9.87 -15.26
CA TYR A 17 -10.10 -10.65 -15.47
C TYR A 17 -8.82 -9.80 -15.40
N VAL A 18 -8.96 -8.49 -15.33
CA VAL A 18 -7.89 -7.50 -15.38
C VAL A 18 -7.48 -7.14 -13.95
N ASN A 19 -6.21 -6.82 -13.71
CA ASN A 19 -5.75 -6.52 -12.37
C ASN A 19 -6.02 -5.06 -11.94
N VAL A 20 -5.86 -4.78 -10.65
CA VAL A 20 -6.11 -3.44 -10.06
C VAL A 20 -5.29 -2.33 -10.71
N TRP A 21 -4.05 -2.63 -11.14
CA TRP A 21 -3.21 -1.64 -11.82
C TRP A 21 -3.80 -1.25 -13.18
N GLU A 22 -4.19 -2.25 -13.95
CA GLU A 22 -4.79 -2.07 -15.27
C GLU A 22 -6.16 -1.38 -15.18
N TRP A 23 -6.97 -1.64 -14.14
CA TRP A 23 -8.20 -0.88 -13.90
C TRP A 23 -7.95 0.62 -13.72
N LYS A 24 -6.85 1.01 -13.05
CA LYS A 24 -6.48 2.43 -12.90
C LYS A 24 -6.16 3.05 -14.25
N GLN A 25 -5.47 2.31 -15.12
CA GLN A 25 -5.15 2.76 -16.47
C GLN A 25 -6.43 2.91 -17.31
N VAL A 26 -7.31 1.90 -17.31
CA VAL A 26 -8.61 1.93 -17.98
C VAL A 26 -9.47 3.10 -17.51
N ARG A 27 -9.45 3.41 -16.21
CA ARG A 27 -10.18 4.55 -15.65
C ARG A 27 -9.69 5.90 -16.21
N GLN A 28 -8.42 5.99 -16.59
CA GLN A 28 -7.80 7.21 -17.11
C GLN A 28 -7.98 7.39 -18.63
N THR A 29 -8.37 6.36 -19.37
CA THR A 29 -8.43 6.43 -20.84
C THR A 29 -9.60 7.29 -21.36
N CYS A 30 -10.81 7.09 -20.83
CA CYS A 30 -11.99 7.88 -21.23
C CYS A 30 -13.10 7.85 -20.18
N ARG A 31 -14.10 8.73 -20.32
CA ARG A 31 -15.22 8.85 -19.36
C ARG A 31 -16.02 7.56 -19.21
N SER A 32 -16.38 6.90 -20.31
CA SER A 32 -17.16 5.65 -20.26
C SER A 32 -16.40 4.53 -19.56
N LEU A 33 -15.11 4.36 -19.85
CA LEU A 33 -14.27 3.37 -19.17
C LEU A 33 -14.00 3.74 -17.71
N SER A 34 -13.98 5.03 -17.39
CA SER A 34 -13.93 5.50 -16.00
C SER A 34 -15.16 5.08 -15.20
N GLU A 35 -16.35 5.23 -15.77
CA GLU A 35 -17.61 4.80 -15.15
C GLU A 35 -17.67 3.28 -14.95
N LEU A 36 -17.08 2.50 -15.86
CA LEU A 36 -17.02 1.03 -15.76
C LEU A 36 -15.97 0.53 -14.75
N ALA A 37 -14.76 1.11 -14.75
CA ALA A 37 -13.67 0.67 -13.87
C ALA A 37 -13.81 1.16 -12.43
N THR A 38 -14.53 2.27 -12.21
CA THR A 38 -14.73 2.84 -10.87
C THR A 38 -15.37 1.86 -9.87
N PRO A 39 -16.50 1.17 -10.15
CA PRO A 39 -17.06 0.21 -9.22
C PRO A 39 -16.08 -0.93 -8.89
N LEU A 40 -15.32 -1.45 -9.87
CA LEU A 40 -14.33 -2.52 -9.62
C LEU A 40 -13.18 -2.05 -8.71
N LEU A 41 -12.72 -0.81 -8.90
CA LEU A 41 -11.63 -0.22 -8.11
C LEU A 41 -12.03 0.11 -6.66
N PHE A 42 -13.28 0.50 -6.44
CA PHE A 42 -13.75 0.98 -5.16
C PHE A 42 -14.61 -0.04 -4.40
N GLU A 43 -14.90 -1.21 -4.97
CA GLU A 43 -15.61 -2.30 -4.28
C GLU A 43 -14.86 -2.78 -3.03
N GLU A 44 -13.56 -3.02 -3.16
CA GLU A 44 -12.66 -3.33 -2.05
C GLU A 44 -11.61 -2.22 -1.90
N ILE A 45 -11.64 -1.50 -0.78
CA ILE A 45 -10.64 -0.47 -0.48
C ILE A 45 -9.63 -0.98 0.53
N ASN A 46 -8.36 -0.76 0.24
CA ASN A 46 -7.28 -1.05 1.19
C ASN A 46 -7.16 0.11 2.16
N PHE A 47 -7.31 -0.19 3.45
CA PHE A 47 -7.21 0.79 4.52
C PHE A 47 -5.98 0.50 5.39
N GLU A 48 -5.13 1.51 5.53
CA GLU A 48 -4.01 1.50 6.45
C GLU A 48 -4.37 2.30 7.70
N LEU A 49 -4.10 1.75 8.89
CA LEU A 49 -4.39 2.41 10.16
C LEU A 49 -3.33 3.50 10.47
N CYS A 50 -3.35 4.56 9.67
CA CYS A 50 -2.51 5.76 9.78
C CYS A 50 -3.37 7.02 9.52
N GLU A 51 -2.82 8.21 9.79
CA GLU A 51 -3.56 9.48 9.68
C GLU A 51 -4.06 9.71 8.25
N HIS A 52 -3.18 9.52 7.26
CA HIS A 52 -3.52 9.58 5.84
C HIS A 52 -4.55 8.53 5.41
N GLY A 53 -4.50 7.33 6.00
CA GLY A 53 -5.49 6.28 5.74
C GLY A 53 -6.89 6.68 6.22
N CYS A 54 -6.99 7.25 7.42
CA CYS A 54 -8.25 7.79 7.96
C CYS A 54 -8.79 8.95 7.12
N GLU A 55 -7.93 9.87 6.69
CA GLU A 55 -8.30 10.98 5.82
C GLU A 55 -8.79 10.48 4.45
N SER A 56 -8.06 9.56 3.83
CA SER A 56 -8.41 8.98 2.54
C SER A 56 -9.76 8.27 2.59
N LEU A 57 -9.97 7.43 3.61
CA LEU A 57 -11.25 6.75 3.83
C LEU A 57 -12.40 7.75 4.03
N TYR A 58 -12.16 8.79 4.81
CA TYR A 58 -13.15 9.86 5.00
C TYR A 58 -13.49 10.55 3.69
N ASN A 59 -12.50 10.91 2.88
CA ASN A 59 -12.73 11.54 1.57
C ASN A 59 -13.54 10.65 0.63
N ILE A 60 -13.24 9.34 0.56
CA ILE A 60 -14.02 8.36 -0.23
C ILE A 60 -15.47 8.30 0.28
N SER A 61 -15.66 8.32 1.60
CA SER A 61 -16.99 8.24 2.22
C SER A 61 -17.87 9.47 1.98
N GLN A 62 -17.26 10.63 1.74
CA GLN A 62 -17.96 11.89 1.44
C GLN A 62 -18.22 12.07 -0.05
N ASP A 63 -17.55 11.30 -0.92
CA ASP A 63 -17.75 11.37 -2.36
C ASP A 63 -19.06 10.68 -2.76
N SER A 64 -19.99 11.48 -3.29
CA SER A 64 -21.34 11.03 -3.70
C SER A 64 -21.36 9.93 -4.76
N VAL A 65 -20.28 9.78 -5.53
CA VAL A 65 -20.15 8.77 -6.57
C VAL A 65 -19.44 7.54 -6.02
N LEU A 66 -18.35 7.70 -5.25
CA LEU A 66 -17.52 6.58 -4.81
C LEU A 66 -18.11 5.81 -3.63
N HIS A 67 -18.74 6.50 -2.68
CA HIS A 67 -19.17 5.88 -1.41
C HIS A 67 -20.15 4.70 -1.57
N ARG A 68 -20.91 4.68 -2.68
CA ARG A 68 -21.91 3.65 -2.99
C ARG A 68 -21.28 2.36 -3.51
N PHE A 69 -20.04 2.43 -3.99
CA PHE A 69 -19.37 1.27 -4.56
C PHE A 69 -18.61 0.48 -3.50
N VAL A 70 -18.22 1.11 -2.38
CA VAL A 70 -17.47 0.47 -1.30
C VAL A 70 -18.31 -0.60 -0.60
N LYS A 71 -17.87 -1.85 -0.69
CA LYS A 71 -18.48 -3.01 -0.03
C LYS A 71 -17.57 -3.61 1.04
N THR A 72 -16.26 -3.59 0.81
CA THR A 72 -15.27 -4.22 1.70
C THR A 72 -14.14 -3.24 2.01
N ILE A 73 -13.78 -3.17 3.29
CA ILE A 73 -12.57 -2.48 3.75
C ILE A 73 -11.56 -3.55 4.16
N ALA A 74 -10.50 -3.69 3.38
CA ALA A 74 -9.37 -4.55 3.69
C ALA A 74 -8.38 -3.79 4.58
N LEU A 75 -8.34 -4.14 5.86
CA LEU A 75 -7.40 -3.64 6.84
C LEU A 75 -6.01 -4.20 6.50
N ARG A 76 -5.14 -3.32 5.99
CA ARG A 76 -3.72 -3.62 5.80
C ARG A 76 -2.95 -3.16 7.02
N ARG A 77 -2.24 -4.11 7.62
CA ARG A 77 -1.22 -3.76 8.59
C ARG A 77 -0.01 -3.25 7.83
N ILE A 78 0.35 -1.98 8.03
CA ILE A 78 1.62 -1.47 7.57
C ILE A 78 2.70 -2.40 8.16
N ARG A 79 3.49 -3.06 7.30
CA ARG A 79 4.68 -3.80 7.73
C ARG A 79 5.67 -2.75 8.22
N GLY A 80 5.53 -2.37 9.49
CA GLY A 80 6.39 -1.37 10.09
C GLY A 80 7.84 -1.85 10.11
N TYR A 81 8.75 -0.89 10.24
CA TYR A 81 10.17 -1.18 10.41
C TYR A 81 10.40 -2.14 11.59
N ARG A 82 11.07 -3.26 11.34
CA ARG A 82 11.43 -4.26 12.35
C ARG A 82 12.30 -3.62 13.44
N LYS A 83 12.02 -3.95 14.69
CA LYS A 83 12.92 -3.60 15.80
C LYS A 83 14.05 -4.63 15.85
N PHE A 84 15.28 -4.16 15.67
CA PHE A 84 16.50 -4.91 15.92
C PHE A 84 17.04 -4.59 17.31
N ALA A 85 17.82 -5.52 17.87
CA ALA A 85 18.44 -5.36 19.18
C ALA A 85 19.54 -4.30 19.15
N ASP A 86 20.37 -4.35 18.09
CA ASP A 86 21.52 -3.50 17.88
C ASP A 86 21.83 -3.37 16.38
N PHE A 87 22.91 -2.63 16.08
CA PHE A 87 23.42 -2.41 14.72
C PHE A 87 23.80 -3.72 14.03
N ASP A 88 24.47 -4.64 14.72
CA ASP A 88 24.97 -5.87 14.11
C ASP A 88 23.79 -6.79 13.73
N ALA A 89 22.79 -6.91 14.60
CA ALA A 89 21.54 -7.62 14.30
C ALA A 89 20.73 -6.99 13.16
N TRP A 90 20.82 -5.67 12.98
CA TRP A 90 20.22 -4.99 11.83
C TRP A 90 20.99 -5.31 10.54
N VAL A 91 22.32 -5.24 10.56
CA VAL A 91 23.18 -5.59 9.40
C VAL A 91 22.97 -7.03 8.96
N GLU A 92 22.87 -7.98 9.89
CA GLU A 92 22.60 -9.40 9.58
C GLU A 92 21.15 -9.63 9.12
N GLY A 93 20.21 -8.79 9.55
CA GLY A 93 18.80 -8.93 9.26
C GLY A 93 18.36 -8.33 7.92
N ILE A 94 19.10 -7.35 7.39
CA ILE A 94 18.80 -6.73 6.10
C ILE A 94 19.34 -7.59 4.96
N HIS A 95 18.50 -7.84 3.96
CA HIS A 95 18.86 -8.61 2.77
C HIS A 95 18.95 -7.67 1.59
N GLN A 96 20.10 -7.64 0.90
CA GLN A 96 20.28 -6.81 -0.28
C GLN A 96 20.10 -7.64 -1.56
N PRO A 97 19.64 -7.03 -2.66
CA PRO A 97 19.63 -7.69 -3.96
C PRO A 97 21.03 -8.21 -4.33
N GLY A 98 21.15 -9.51 -4.60
CA GLY A 98 22.43 -10.15 -4.96
C GLY A 98 23.28 -10.66 -3.79
N THR A 99 22.75 -10.71 -2.56
CA THR A 99 23.46 -11.34 -1.43
C THR A 99 23.73 -12.83 -1.71
N PRO A 100 24.98 -13.33 -1.57
CA PRO A 100 25.31 -14.74 -1.75
C PRO A 100 24.72 -15.62 -0.61
N ASP A 101 23.58 -16.25 -0.91
CA ASP A 101 22.92 -17.45 -0.34
C ASP A 101 22.29 -17.49 1.08
N HIS A 102 20.99 -17.90 1.12
CA HIS A 102 20.47 -19.15 1.77
C HIS A 102 18.91 -19.30 1.88
N ILE A 103 18.06 -18.55 1.14
CA ILE A 103 16.57 -18.72 1.24
C ILE A 103 15.89 -18.72 -0.16
N PRO A 104 14.88 -19.59 -0.43
CA PRO A 104 14.34 -19.92 -1.76
C PRO A 104 13.43 -18.86 -2.40
N TRP A 105 13.55 -17.58 -2.04
CA TRP A 105 12.94 -16.53 -2.83
C TRP A 105 13.87 -16.25 -4.02
N LYS A 106 13.75 -17.09 -5.06
CA LYS A 106 14.21 -16.78 -6.42
C LYS A 106 13.40 -15.60 -6.99
N ALA A 107 13.45 -14.43 -6.35
CA ALA A 107 13.44 -13.17 -7.09
C ALA A 107 14.91 -12.86 -7.34
N CYS A 108 15.46 -13.67 -8.24
CA CYS A 108 16.87 -13.76 -8.56
C CYS A 108 17.41 -12.39 -8.95
N HIS A 109 18.71 -12.20 -8.73
CA HIS A 109 19.55 -11.12 -9.25
C HIS A 109 19.11 -10.52 -10.60
N THR A 110 18.55 -11.32 -11.50
CA THR A 110 17.94 -10.95 -12.80
C THR A 110 16.76 -9.97 -12.69
N THR A 111 15.82 -10.14 -11.75
CA THR A 111 14.65 -9.23 -11.63
C THR A 111 15.03 -7.85 -11.11
N TYR A 112 16.09 -7.73 -10.30
CA TYR A 112 16.58 -6.43 -9.85
C TYR A 112 17.21 -5.63 -10.99
N TYR A 113 18.05 -6.25 -11.84
CA TYR A 113 18.69 -5.50 -12.93
C TYR A 113 17.74 -5.16 -14.09
N GLU A 114 16.69 -5.94 -14.27
CA GLU A 114 15.66 -5.75 -15.30
C GLU A 114 14.54 -4.78 -14.88
N ASP A 115 14.36 -4.53 -13.57
CA ASP A 115 13.32 -3.64 -13.03
C ASP A 115 13.91 -2.27 -12.62
N GLU A 116 13.64 -1.25 -13.45
CA GLU A 116 14.16 0.11 -13.25
C GLU A 116 13.63 0.77 -11.97
N GLU A 117 12.41 0.44 -11.55
CA GLU A 117 11.80 0.97 -10.33
C GLU A 117 12.49 0.40 -9.09
N LEU A 118 12.72 -0.91 -9.05
CA LEU A 118 13.46 -1.56 -7.96
C LEU A 118 14.92 -1.05 -7.87
N ARG A 119 15.57 -0.78 -9.01
CA ARG A 119 16.94 -0.20 -9.03
C ARG A 119 17.02 1.18 -8.41
N SER A 120 15.98 1.99 -8.57
CA SER A 120 15.93 3.33 -7.98
C SER A 120 15.68 3.31 -6.47
N GLN A 121 15.15 2.23 -5.93
CA GLN A 121 14.69 2.15 -4.53
C GLN A 121 15.60 1.32 -3.62
N LEU A 122 16.36 0.36 -4.17
CA LEU A 122 17.17 -0.59 -3.39
C LEU A 122 18.66 -0.50 -3.73
N MET A 123 19.49 -0.59 -2.69
CA MET A 123 20.95 -0.64 -2.82
C MET A 123 21.42 -2.09 -3.10
N PRO A 124 22.19 -2.35 -4.16
CA PRO A 124 22.73 -3.68 -4.43
C PRO A 124 23.69 -4.15 -3.33
N TYR A 125 23.83 -5.47 -3.18
CA TYR A 125 24.76 -6.08 -2.23
C TYR A 125 26.21 -5.58 -2.41
N GLU A 126 26.67 -5.40 -3.64
CA GLU A 126 28.03 -4.92 -3.91
C GLU A 126 28.27 -3.51 -3.37
N GLU A 127 27.29 -2.62 -3.49
CA GLU A 127 27.36 -1.25 -2.98
C GLU A 127 27.30 -1.26 -1.46
N TRP A 128 26.37 -2.04 -0.89
CA TRP A 128 26.28 -2.25 0.55
C TRP A 128 27.56 -2.81 1.16
N ALA A 129 28.22 -3.76 0.48
CA ALA A 129 29.47 -4.36 0.94
C ALA A 129 30.63 -3.35 0.96
N ARG A 130 30.61 -2.34 0.07
CA ARG A 130 31.64 -1.29 -0.02
C ARG A 130 31.48 -0.19 1.02
N LEU A 131 30.30 -0.02 1.60
CA LEU A 131 30.06 1.00 2.63
C LEU A 131 30.91 0.73 3.89
N SER A 132 31.49 1.79 4.42
CA SER A 132 32.18 1.83 5.72
C SER A 132 31.21 1.57 6.87
N LYS A 133 31.76 1.26 8.05
CA LYS A 133 30.94 1.05 9.25
C LYS A 133 30.19 2.32 9.65
N GLU A 134 30.81 3.48 9.48
CA GLU A 134 30.27 4.80 9.77
C GLU A 134 29.06 5.11 8.87
N GLU A 135 29.16 4.84 7.56
CA GLU A 135 28.06 5.03 6.61
C GLU A 135 26.89 4.10 6.90
N LYS A 136 27.17 2.83 7.19
CA LYS A 136 26.14 1.87 7.61
C LYS A 136 25.46 2.30 8.91
N ASN A 137 26.22 2.86 9.85
CA ASN A 137 25.67 3.35 11.10
C ASN A 137 24.76 4.58 10.89
N ALA A 138 25.12 5.47 9.96
CA ALA A 138 24.24 6.57 9.56
C ALA A 138 22.91 6.06 8.98
N LEU A 139 22.95 5.03 8.14
CA LEU A 139 21.75 4.36 7.62
C LEU A 139 20.92 3.70 8.72
N TYR A 140 21.57 3.08 9.71
CA TYR A 140 20.89 2.49 10.87
C TYR A 140 20.19 3.53 11.74
N GLU A 141 20.82 4.70 11.96
CA GLU A 141 20.19 5.80 12.69
C GLU A 141 19.01 6.39 11.93
N ALA A 142 19.13 6.59 10.62
CA ALA A 142 18.02 7.02 9.76
C ALA A 142 16.85 6.01 9.82
N TYR A 143 17.15 4.72 9.66
CA TYR A 143 16.16 3.63 9.82
C TYR A 143 15.43 3.69 11.16
N ASN A 144 16.16 3.93 12.25
CA ASN A 144 15.58 4.05 13.59
C ASN A 144 14.76 5.33 13.77
N ALA A 145 15.14 6.43 13.12
CA ALA A 145 14.38 7.67 13.12
C ALA A 145 13.03 7.47 12.41
N ASP A 146 13.04 6.89 11.21
CA ASP A 146 11.83 6.57 10.44
C ASP A 146 10.92 5.61 11.20
N ARG A 147 11.49 4.55 11.81
CA ARG A 147 10.75 3.64 12.68
C ARG A 147 10.11 4.36 13.87
N LYS A 148 10.82 5.30 14.50
CA LYS A 148 10.28 6.06 15.65
C LYS A 148 9.14 6.98 15.21
N LEU A 149 9.27 7.64 14.06
CA LEU A 149 8.25 8.49 13.48
C LEU A 149 6.98 7.68 13.17
N GLN A 150 7.10 6.57 12.44
CA GLN A 150 5.98 5.71 12.10
C GLN A 150 5.28 5.11 13.34
N ASN A 151 6.05 4.70 14.36
CA ASN A 151 5.47 4.23 15.62
C ASN A 151 4.76 5.34 16.39
N LYS A 152 5.20 6.60 16.28
CA LYS A 152 4.54 7.75 16.89
C LYS A 152 3.17 7.98 16.25
N ASP A 153 3.06 7.85 14.94
CA ASP A 153 1.80 8.03 14.20
C ASP A 153 0.80 6.89 14.49
N ILE A 154 1.27 5.64 14.58
CA ILE A 154 0.40 4.52 14.98
C ILE A 154 -0.07 4.69 16.43
N ARG A 155 0.83 5.11 17.33
CA ARG A 155 0.49 5.34 18.75
C ARG A 155 -0.41 6.55 18.94
N SER A 156 -0.29 7.60 18.13
CA SER A 156 -1.16 8.78 18.22
C SER A 156 -2.60 8.43 17.88
N ILE A 157 -2.82 7.49 16.95
CA ILE A 157 -4.16 6.96 16.62
C ILE A 157 -4.64 5.97 17.70
N ALA A 158 -3.76 5.08 18.18
CA ALA A 158 -4.15 4.09 19.19
C ALA A 158 -4.44 4.68 20.58
N ASN A 159 -3.69 5.72 20.97
CA ASN A 159 -3.85 6.42 22.25
C ASN A 159 -4.79 7.63 22.14
N ALA A 160 -5.31 7.93 20.96
CA ALA A 160 -6.29 8.99 20.80
C ALA A 160 -7.57 8.63 21.57
N GLU A 161 -7.91 9.47 22.54
CA GLU A 161 -9.26 9.48 23.11
C GLU A 161 -10.29 9.90 22.04
N ALA A 162 -11.58 9.69 22.32
CA ALA A 162 -12.69 10.14 21.50
C ALA A 162 -12.64 11.68 21.33
N GLY A 163 -11.92 12.13 20.29
CA GLY A 163 -11.56 13.54 20.09
C GLY A 163 -10.45 13.76 19.07
N ASN A 164 -9.64 12.74 18.73
CA ASN A 164 -8.72 12.85 17.60
C ASN A 164 -9.50 12.90 16.27
N VAL A 165 -9.11 13.84 15.41
CA VAL A 165 -9.70 14.06 14.08
C VAL A 165 -9.69 12.79 13.26
N SER A 166 -8.59 12.02 13.24
CA SER A 166 -8.47 10.80 12.45
C SER A 166 -9.40 9.67 12.91
N VAL A 167 -9.55 9.48 14.24
CA VAL A 167 -10.47 8.48 14.81
C VAL A 167 -11.93 8.88 14.53
N THR A 168 -12.23 10.18 14.64
CA THR A 168 -13.56 10.72 14.32
C THR A 168 -13.88 10.59 12.83
N GLN A 169 -12.91 10.88 11.96
CA GLN A 169 -13.02 10.71 10.51
C GLN A 169 -13.26 9.26 10.12
N PHE A 170 -12.50 8.32 10.72
CA PHE A 170 -12.71 6.89 10.50
C PHE A 170 -14.13 6.45 10.93
N SER A 171 -14.55 6.82 12.14
CA SER A 171 -15.90 6.49 12.64
C SER A 171 -17.01 7.07 11.76
N LYS A 172 -16.88 8.34 11.35
CA LYS A 172 -17.82 8.99 10.42
C LYS A 172 -17.85 8.28 9.07
N ALA A 173 -16.69 7.91 8.55
CA ALA A 173 -16.60 7.23 7.26
C ALA A 173 -17.34 5.89 7.28
N LEU A 174 -17.20 5.10 8.35
CA LEU A 174 -17.95 3.84 8.48
C LEU A 174 -19.47 4.03 8.52
N GLN A 175 -19.97 5.16 9.05
CA GLN A 175 -21.39 5.47 9.09
C GLN A 175 -21.96 5.93 7.74
N THR A 176 -21.12 6.48 6.86
CA THR A 176 -21.55 7.08 5.59
C THR A 176 -21.35 6.18 4.37
N LEU A 177 -20.81 4.97 4.55
CA LEU A 177 -20.69 3.96 3.51
C LEU A 177 -21.94 3.05 3.49
N PRO A 178 -22.90 3.27 2.56
CA PRO A 178 -24.21 2.62 2.59
C PRO A 178 -24.18 1.12 2.29
N ASN A 179 -23.17 0.65 1.55
CA ASN A 179 -23.06 -0.73 1.09
C ASN A 179 -21.92 -1.51 1.77
N LEU A 180 -21.32 -0.93 2.82
CA LEU A 180 -20.26 -1.59 3.57
C LEU A 180 -20.82 -2.85 4.25
N SER A 181 -20.28 -4.01 3.88
CA SER A 181 -20.73 -5.31 4.33
C SER A 181 -19.64 -6.09 5.09
N ALA A 182 -18.36 -5.76 4.87
CA ALA A 182 -17.25 -6.46 5.48
C ALA A 182 -16.06 -5.55 5.84
N LEU A 183 -15.43 -5.87 6.98
CA LEU A 183 -14.14 -5.35 7.45
C LEU A 183 -13.21 -6.56 7.57
N GLU A 184 -12.29 -6.72 6.62
CA GLU A 184 -11.42 -7.89 6.53
C GLU A 184 -9.99 -7.54 6.96
N ALA A 185 -9.42 -8.33 7.86
CA ALA A 185 -7.99 -8.24 8.18
C ALA A 185 -7.19 -9.08 7.18
N ARG A 186 -6.35 -8.44 6.37
CA ARG A 186 -5.43 -9.13 5.45
C ARG A 186 -4.01 -9.02 6.01
N THR A 187 -3.46 -10.17 6.44
CA THR A 187 -2.11 -10.33 7.02
C THR A 187 -1.01 -10.36 5.97
#